data_AF-A0A962XCM8-F1
#
_entry.id   AF-A0A962XCM8-F1
#
_cell.length_a   1.000
_cell.length_b   1.000
_cell.length_c   1.000
_cell.angle_alpha   90.00
_cell.angle_beta   90.00
_cell.angle_gamma   90.00
#
_symmetry.space_group_name_H-M   'P 1'
#
loop_
_entity.id
_entity.type
_entity.pdbx_description
1 polymer ?
#
loop_
_entity_poly.entity_id
_entity_poly.type
_entity_poly.pdbx_seq_one_letter_code
_entity_poly.pdbx_strand_id
1 'polypeptide(L)'
;MMAFPRILTAIPQQRYRYGDFGVTILGDVESGDDRAYRYVAAFVREGENQPQLFVVAETLPPGRREQGSHALRVINTAMDEVLDVDERWARMSDFVAQALQTGAQMLGLEQEQPYQVQ
;
A
#
# COMPACT_ATOMS: atom_id res chain seq x y z
N MET A 1 12.38 5.95 -13.88
CA MET A 1 11.72 7.16 -13.35
C MET A 1 10.82 6.66 -12.24
N MET A 2 11.04 7.09 -10.99
CA MET A 2 10.18 6.69 -9.87
C MET A 2 8.86 7.43 -10.02
N ALA A 3 7.78 6.68 -10.25
CA ALA A 3 6.45 7.23 -10.47
C ALA A 3 5.51 6.62 -9.43
N PHE A 4 4.75 7.49 -8.76
CA PHE A 4 3.67 7.04 -7.91
C PHE A 4 2.65 6.22 -8.71
N PRO A 5 1.95 5.25 -8.08
CA PRO A 5 0.95 4.43 -8.76
C PRO A 5 -0.07 5.27 -9.52
N ARG A 6 -0.30 4.94 -10.80
CA ARG A 6 -1.39 5.55 -11.57
C ARG A 6 -2.66 4.75 -11.34
N ILE A 7 -3.50 5.23 -10.43
CA ILE A 7 -4.80 4.62 -10.13
C ILE A 7 -5.86 5.31 -11.01
N LEU A 8 -6.54 4.54 -11.85
CA LEU A 8 -7.65 5.02 -12.67
C LEU A 8 -8.94 5.05 -11.84
N THR A 9 -9.24 3.93 -11.20
CA THR A 9 -10.39 3.79 -10.29
C THR A 9 -10.01 2.92 -9.09
N ALA A 10 -10.66 3.14 -7.96
CA ALA A 10 -10.51 2.32 -6.76
C ALA A 10 -11.66 2.55 -5.79
N ILE A 11 -11.96 1.56 -4.95
CA ILE A 11 -12.95 1.65 -3.88
C ILE A 11 -12.21 1.75 -2.54
N PRO A 12 -12.39 2.85 -1.78
CA PRO A 12 -11.90 2.92 -0.40
C PRO A 12 -12.57 1.86 0.48
N GLN A 13 -11.76 0.97 1.04
CA GLN A 13 -12.21 -0.14 1.90
C GLN A 13 -12.13 0.22 3.38
N GLN A 14 -11.01 0.83 3.77
CA GLN A 14 -10.74 1.21 5.15
C GLN A 14 -9.96 2.52 5.19
N ARG A 15 -10.13 3.27 6.28
CA ARG A 15 -9.37 4.49 6.53
C ARG A 15 -8.83 4.44 7.94
N TYR A 16 -7.63 4.97 8.14
CA TYR A 16 -6.98 5.07 9.43
C TYR A 16 -6.45 6.48 9.63
N ARG A 17 -6.38 6.90 10.89
CA ARG A 17 -5.43 7.94 11.29
C ARG A 17 -4.26 7.27 11.98
N TYR A 18 -3.05 7.69 11.62
CA TYR A 18 -1.79 7.21 12.17
C TYR A 18 -0.88 8.41 12.43
N GLY A 19 -0.87 8.92 13.67
CA GLY A 19 -0.25 10.22 13.99
C GLY A 19 -0.84 11.33 13.12
N ASP A 20 0.02 12.09 12.46
CA ASP A 20 -0.34 13.17 11.52
C ASP A 20 -0.65 12.65 10.10
N PHE A 21 -0.78 11.34 9.89
CA PHE A 21 -1.07 10.76 8.58
C PHE A 21 -2.49 10.19 8.53
N GLY A 22 -3.19 10.52 7.45
CA GLY A 22 -4.34 9.77 6.99
C GLY A 22 -3.88 8.61 6.11
N VAL A 23 -4.33 7.40 6.42
CA VAL A 23 -4.07 6.21 5.59
C VAL A 23 -5.37 5.76 4.97
N THR A 24 -5.42 5.68 3.64
CA THR A 24 -6.57 5.12 2.92
C THR A 24 -6.18 3.79 2.29
N ILE A 25 -6.89 2.74 2.66
CA ILE A 25 -6.80 1.42 2.05
C ILE A 25 -7.80 1.36 0.91
N LEU A 26 -7.29 1.16 -0.29
CA LEU A 26 -8.01 1.03 -1.53
C LEU A 26 -8.02 -0.44 -1.97
N GLY A 27 -9.18 -0.91 -2.40
CA GLY A 27 -9.38 -2.20 -3.07
C GLY A 27 -10.12 -1.99 -4.40
N ASP A 28 -10.36 -3.08 -5.12
CA ASP A 28 -10.97 -3.05 -6.47
C ASP A 28 -10.28 -2.00 -7.37
N VAL A 29 -8.95 -2.06 -7.39
CA VAL A 29 -8.11 -1.06 -8.01
C VAL A 29 -7.95 -1.35 -9.50
N GLU A 30 -8.32 -0.40 -10.33
CA GLU A 30 -7.94 -0.36 -11.74
C GLU A 30 -6.69 0.50 -11.89
N SER A 31 -5.58 -0.14 -12.23
CA SER A 31 -4.33 0.56 -12.49
C SER A 31 -4.25 1.02 -13.94
N GLY A 32 -3.70 2.21 -14.15
CA GLY A 32 -3.24 2.69 -15.44
C GLY A 32 -1.75 2.40 -15.70
N ASP A 33 -1.11 1.64 -14.81
CA ASP A 33 0.24 1.12 -14.93
C ASP A 33 0.19 -0.33 -15.46
N ASP A 34 1.36 -0.90 -15.80
CA ASP A 34 1.52 -2.33 -16.11
C ASP A 34 1.43 -3.25 -14.87
N ARG A 35 0.91 -2.75 -13.74
CA ARG A 35 0.86 -3.44 -12.44
C ARG A 35 -0.58 -3.69 -12.01
N ALA A 36 -0.90 -4.95 -11.68
CA ALA A 36 -2.23 -5.33 -11.21
C ALA A 36 -2.31 -5.19 -9.69
N TYR A 37 -2.64 -4.00 -9.19
CA TYR A 37 -2.80 -3.78 -7.76
C TYR A 37 -4.06 -4.46 -7.23
N ARG A 38 -3.90 -5.32 -6.23
CA ARG A 38 -5.00 -5.91 -5.47
C ARG A 38 -5.46 -4.96 -4.36
N TYR A 39 -4.50 -4.40 -3.62
CA TYR A 39 -4.73 -3.42 -2.58
C TYR A 39 -3.67 -2.33 -2.65
N VAL A 40 -4.06 -1.12 -2.26
CA VAL A 40 -3.15 0.04 -2.14
C VAL A 40 -3.41 0.72 -0.81
N ALA A 41 -2.37 0.95 -0.03
CA ALA A 41 -2.39 1.80 1.16
C ALA A 41 -1.68 3.11 0.82
N ALA A 42 -2.45 4.21 0.78
CA ALA A 42 -1.93 5.55 0.51
C ALA A 42 -1.81 6.33 1.82
N PHE A 43 -0.61 6.80 2.15
CA PHE A 43 -0.31 7.59 3.33
C PHE A 43 -0.20 9.06 2.94
N VAL A 44 -1.15 9.87 3.41
CA VAL A 44 -1.23 11.30 3.17
C VAL A 44 -0.99 12.03 4.48
N ARG A 45 -0.01 12.93 4.51
CA ARG A 45 0.23 13.76 5.69
C ARG A 45 -0.89 14.80 5.83
N GLU A 46 -1.30 15.12 7.04
CA GLU A 46 -2.26 16.17 7.30
C GLU A 46 -1.80 17.51 6.70
N GLY A 47 -2.71 18.19 6.01
CA GLY A 47 -2.43 19.42 5.27
C GLY A 47 -1.90 19.20 3.84
N GLU A 48 -1.54 17.98 3.46
CA GLU A 48 -1.11 17.63 2.10
C GLU A 48 -2.27 17.07 1.27
N ASN A 49 -2.19 17.27 -0.05
CA ASN A 49 -3.17 16.75 -1.01
C ASN A 49 -2.68 15.50 -1.77
N GLN A 50 -1.42 15.10 -1.56
CA GLN A 50 -0.82 13.97 -2.26
C GLN A 50 -0.22 12.97 -1.26
N PRO A 51 -0.32 11.66 -1.55
CA PRO A 51 0.33 10.66 -0.70
C PRO A 51 1.86 10.75 -0.81
N GLN A 52 2.54 10.60 0.33
CA GLN A 52 4.01 10.58 0.39
C GLN A 52 4.58 9.16 0.31
N LEU A 53 3.76 8.18 0.68
CA LEU A 53 4.10 6.77 0.67
C LEU A 53 2.90 5.95 0.18
N PHE A 54 3.20 4.97 -0.66
CA PHE A 54 2.30 3.91 -1.03
C PHE A 54 2.90 2.57 -0.61
N VAL A 55 2.10 1.75 0.03
CA VAL A 55 2.36 0.31 0.15
C VAL A 55 1.32 -0.40 -0.71
N VAL A 56 1.74 -1.31 -1.57
CA VAL A 56 0.85 -1.98 -2.53
C VAL A 56 1.00 -3.48 -2.46
N ALA A 57 -0.12 -4.18 -2.60
CA ALA A 57 -0.13 -5.60 -2.94
C ALA A 57 -0.43 -5.72 -4.43
N GLU A 58 0.50 -6.27 -5.21
CA GLU A 58 0.32 -6.51 -6.65
C GLU A 58 0.21 -8.00 -6.95
N THR A 59 -0.71 -8.38 -7.84
CA THR A 59 -0.82 -9.76 -8.33
C THR A 59 0.28 -10.02 -9.35
N LEU A 60 1.05 -11.08 -9.12
CA LEU A 60 2.13 -11.49 -10.01
C LEU A 60 1.60 -12.35 -11.17
N PRO A 61 2.22 -12.26 -12.37
CA PRO A 61 1.82 -13.07 -13.50
C PRO A 61 2.02 -14.58 -13.23
N PRO A 62 1.21 -15.45 -13.87
CA PRO A 62 1.13 -16.88 -13.56
C PRO A 62 2.42 -17.73 -13.74
N GLY A 63 3.55 -17.13 -14.14
CA GLY A 63 4.86 -17.77 -14.25
C GLY A 63 5.78 -17.63 -13.03
N ARG A 64 5.35 -16.95 -11.96
CA ARG A 64 6.16 -16.70 -10.73
C ARG A 64 5.76 -17.55 -9.52
N ARG A 65 5.02 -18.64 -9.75
CA ARG A 65 4.30 -19.41 -8.71
C ARG A 65 5.18 -20.06 -7.63
N GLU A 66 6.47 -20.25 -7.88
CA GLU A 66 7.39 -20.83 -6.88
C GLU A 66 7.69 -19.87 -5.71
N GLN A 67 7.49 -18.56 -5.88
CA GLN A 67 7.76 -17.55 -4.84
C GLN A 67 6.49 -17.03 -4.16
N GLY A 68 5.33 -17.15 -4.81
CA GLY A 68 4.06 -16.62 -4.32
C GLY A 68 3.27 -15.95 -5.45
N SER A 69 1.98 -15.71 -5.22
CA SER A 69 1.06 -15.13 -6.23
C SER A 69 0.97 -13.61 -6.16
N HIS A 70 1.44 -13.00 -5.06
CA HIS A 70 1.32 -11.57 -4.83
C HIS A 70 2.64 -11.03 -4.26
N ALA A 71 2.97 -9.78 -4.60
CA ALA A 71 4.12 -9.08 -4.06
C ALA A 71 3.65 -7.88 -3.23
N LEU A 72 4.30 -7.68 -2.08
CA LEU A 72 4.21 -6.47 -1.28
C LEU A 72 5.33 -5.53 -1.71
N ARG A 73 4.97 -4.32 -2.08
CA ARG A 73 5.90 -3.31 -2.58
C ARG A 73 5.68 -1.97 -1.90
N VAL A 74 6.76 -1.24 -1.73
CA VAL A 74 6.78 0.15 -1.27
C VAL A 74 7.11 1.06 -2.43
N ILE A 75 6.40 2.18 -2.52
CA ILE A 75 6.65 3.23 -3.50
C ILE A 75 6.59 4.59 -2.80
N ASN A 76 7.68 5.35 -2.86
CA ASN A 76 7.75 6.74 -2.44
C ASN A 76 8.71 7.52 -3.37
N THR A 77 9.06 8.75 -3.01
CA THR A 77 9.99 9.57 -3.81
C THR A 77 11.43 9.07 -3.81
N ALA A 78 11.80 8.21 -2.86
CA ALA A 78 13.16 7.69 -2.66
C ALA A 78 13.33 6.25 -3.18
N MET A 79 12.28 5.42 -3.19
CA MET A 79 12.35 4.00 -3.54
C MET A 79 11.07 3.46 -4.18
N ASP A 80 11.24 2.41 -5.00
CA ASP A 80 10.18 1.56 -5.56
C ASP A 80 10.66 0.09 -5.47
N GLU A 81 10.39 -0.57 -4.34
CA GLU A 81 11.00 -1.86 -3.98
C GLU A 81 9.99 -2.90 -3.52
N VAL A 82 10.20 -4.15 -3.94
CA VAL A 82 9.45 -5.31 -3.41
C VAL A 82 10.06 -5.70 -2.08
N LEU A 83 9.24 -5.68 -1.03
CA LEU A 83 9.65 -6.08 0.32
C LEU A 83 9.44 -7.57 0.57
N ASP A 84 8.37 -8.15 0.01
CA ASP A 84 8.02 -9.56 0.22
C ASP A 84 7.19 -10.11 -0.94
N VAL A 85 7.19 -11.43 -1.13
CA VAL A 85 6.36 -12.14 -2.09
C VAL A 85 5.71 -13.33 -1.40
N ASP A 86 4.39 -13.34 -1.32
CA ASP A 86 3.61 -14.37 -0.64
C ASP A 86 2.13 -14.29 -1.07
N GLU A 87 1.39 -15.41 -1.03
CA GLU A 87 -0.05 -15.42 -1.32
C GLU A 87 -0.90 -14.69 -0.28
N ARG A 88 -0.41 -14.52 0.96
CA ARG A 88 -1.11 -13.81 2.04
C ARG A 88 -1.44 -12.37 1.68
N TRP A 89 -0.68 -11.74 0.78
CA TRP A 89 -0.95 -10.37 0.31
C TRP A 89 -2.24 -10.26 -0.51
N ALA A 90 -2.85 -11.38 -0.90
CA ALA A 90 -4.22 -11.42 -1.40
C ALA A 90 -5.30 -11.17 -0.33
N ARG A 91 -4.94 -11.22 0.96
CA ARG A 91 -5.85 -11.07 2.10
C ARG A 91 -5.72 -9.66 2.67
N MET A 92 -6.84 -8.94 2.71
CA MET A 92 -6.86 -7.54 3.15
C MET A 92 -6.32 -7.35 4.57
N SER A 93 -6.66 -8.23 5.52
CA SER A 93 -6.18 -8.12 6.90
C SER A 93 -4.65 -8.17 6.99
N ASP A 94 -4.04 -9.11 6.28
CA ASP A 94 -2.59 -9.35 6.30
C ASP A 94 -1.87 -8.19 5.63
N PHE A 95 -2.40 -7.75 4.48
CA PHE A 95 -1.90 -6.57 3.78
C PHE A 95 -1.98 -5.30 4.66
N VAL A 96 -3.13 -5.01 5.26
CA VAL A 96 -3.34 -3.79 6.06
C VAL A 96 -2.41 -3.76 7.27
N ALA A 97 -2.29 -4.88 8.00
CA ALA A 97 -1.39 -4.98 9.14
C ALA A 97 0.07 -4.68 8.72
N GLN A 98 0.54 -5.31 7.64
CA GLN A 98 1.89 -5.10 7.15
C GLN A 98 2.10 -3.69 6.57
N ALA A 99 1.12 -3.14 5.86
CA ALA A 99 1.20 -1.81 5.29
C ALA A 99 1.31 -0.73 6.37
N LEU A 100 0.50 -0.82 7.44
CA LEU A 100 0.60 0.07 8.59
C LEU A 100 1.96 -0.04 9.26
N GLN A 101 2.45 -1.26 9.51
CA GLN A 101 3.79 -1.46 10.10
C GLN A 101 4.91 -0.87 9.23
N THR A 102 4.84 -1.09 7.92
CA THR A 102 5.83 -0.58 6.96
C THR A 102 5.79 0.95 6.90
N GLY A 103 4.58 1.54 6.86
CA GLY A 103 4.41 2.98 6.92
C GLY A 103 4.92 3.59 8.22
N ALA A 104 4.74 2.90 9.34
CA ALA A 104 5.26 3.35 10.63
C ALA A 104 6.79 3.48 10.63
N GLN A 105 7.48 2.45 10.13
CA GLN A 105 8.95 2.46 10.05
C GLN A 105 9.46 3.53 9.08
N MET A 106 8.80 3.71 7.94
CA MET A 106 9.28 4.64 6.91
C MET A 106 8.97 6.10 7.21
N LEU A 107 7.92 6.37 7.98
CA LEU A 107 7.46 7.72 8.31
C LEU A 107 7.82 8.14 9.74
N GLY A 108 8.50 7.28 10.51
CA GLY A 108 8.89 7.57 11.89
C GLY A 108 7.72 7.59 12.88
N LEU A 109 6.71 6.72 12.65
CA LEU A 109 5.48 6.63 13.45
C LEU A 109 5.48 5.39 14.36
N GLU A 110 6.63 4.79 14.67
CA GLU A 110 6.68 3.52 15.43
C GLU A 110 6.06 3.61 16.83
N GLN A 111 6.02 4.82 17.40
CA GLN A 111 5.43 5.09 18.72
C GLN A 111 3.94 5.46 18.66
N GLU A 112 3.42 5.69 17.45
CA GLU A 112 2.02 6.03 17.24
C GLU A 112 1.19 4.74 17.09
N GLN A 113 -0.11 4.83 17.36
CA GLN A 113 -1.04 3.72 17.14
C GLN A 113 -2.06 4.08 16.06
N PRO A 114 -2.18 3.28 14.99
CA PRO A 114 -3.19 3.52 13.98
C PRO A 114 -4.57 3.19 14.56
N TYR A 115 -5.53 4.08 14.35
CA TYR A 115 -6.93 3.79 14.66
C TYR A 115 -7.79 3.97 13.41
N GLN A 116 -8.73 3.05 13.24
CA GLN A 116 -9.62 3.07 12.09
C GLN A 116 -10.62 4.21 12.23
N VAL A 117 -10.82 4.95 11.15
CA VAL A 117 -11.83 6.01 11.05
C VAL A 117 -12.93 5.56 10.10
N GLN A 118 -14.17 6.01 10.37
CA GLN A 118 -15.36 5.71 9.58
C GLN A 118 -15.38 6.54 8.28
#